data_AF-A0A852BB73-F1
#
_entry.id   AF-A0A852BB73-F1
#
_cell.length_a   1.000
_cell.length_b   1.000
_cell.length_c   1.000
_cell.angle_alpha   90.00
_cell.angle_beta   90.00
_cell.angle_gamma   90.00
#
_symmetry.space_group_name_H-M   'P 1'
#
loop_
_entity.id
_entity.type
_entity.pdbx_description
1 polymer ?
#
loop_
_entity_poly.entity_id
_entity_poly.type
_entity_poly.pdbx_seq_one_letter_code
_entity_poly.pdbx_strand_id
1 'polypeptide(L)'
;YLCSFQTRIDECVKQMSDILCQVKGTANSAANARNTVAQDADNVLRPLMDFLDGNLTLFATVCEKTVLKRVLKELWRGVMKTMENLILVKKEGISIYGRAARYRARSRKKPQFKIHDPKGASGTQLIFSAAKELGHLSKLKDHMVREETRSLTPKQCAVLDLALDTIKQYFHAGGNGLKKTFLEKSPDLQSLRYALSLYTQTTDTLIKTFVQSQTAQGKTLLCWQGSVELLALLIISLPCTASSGVDDPVGEVSIQIDLYTHPGTGEHKVTVKVVAANDLKWQTSGMFRPFVEITMIGPHQSDKKRKFTTKSKSNNWAPKYNETFHFILGNEDGPDAYELQVCVKDYCFAREDRVLGIAVMQLRDIADKGSCACWCPLGRRIHMDETGLTILRILSQRTNDEVAKEFVKLKSESRSTEEG
;
A
#
# COMPACT_ATOMS: atom_id res chain seq x y z
N TYR A 1 -35.84 9.01 -0.66
CA TYR A 1 -35.92 7.65 -0.06
C TYR A 1 -34.60 6.88 -0.19
N LEU A 2 -33.97 6.72 -1.36
CA LEU A 2 -32.71 5.93 -1.47
C LEU A 2 -31.55 6.45 -0.59
N CYS A 3 -31.38 7.77 -0.41
CA CYS A 3 -30.36 8.30 0.52
C CYS A 3 -30.62 7.94 2.00
N SER A 4 -31.89 7.84 2.44
CA SER A 4 -32.18 7.50 3.85
C SER A 4 -31.92 6.02 4.14
N PHE A 5 -32.11 5.14 3.16
CA PHE A 5 -31.72 3.73 3.27
C PHE A 5 -30.20 3.59 3.37
N GLN A 6 -29.46 4.32 2.54
CA GLN A 6 -27.99 4.27 2.56
C GLN A 6 -27.41 4.65 3.93
N THR A 7 -27.89 5.73 4.55
CA THR A 7 -27.43 6.13 5.90
C THR A 7 -27.70 5.05 6.95
N ARG A 8 -28.87 4.40 6.91
CA ARG A 8 -29.17 3.31 7.86
C ARG A 8 -28.35 2.06 7.57
N ILE A 9 -28.10 1.73 6.30
CA ILE A 9 -27.21 0.63 5.91
C ILE A 9 -25.80 0.91 6.45
N ASP A 10 -25.30 2.14 6.31
CA ASP A 10 -23.99 2.54 6.84
C ASP A 10 -23.91 2.40 8.36
N GLU A 11 -24.96 2.79 9.11
CA GLU A 11 -25.06 2.58 10.55
C GLU A 11 -25.09 1.09 10.94
N CYS A 12 -25.93 0.29 10.28
CA CYS A 12 -26.02 -1.15 10.52
C CYS A 12 -24.68 -1.81 10.27
N VAL A 13 -24.05 -1.54 9.12
CA VAL A 13 -22.76 -2.11 8.76
C VAL A 13 -21.66 -1.65 9.72
N LYS A 14 -21.68 -0.39 10.19
CA LYS A 14 -20.77 0.06 11.26
C LYS A 14 -20.91 -0.77 12.54
N GLN A 15 -22.14 -1.06 12.98
CA GLN A 15 -22.38 -1.94 14.12
C GLN A 15 -21.89 -3.37 13.87
N MET A 16 -22.11 -3.92 12.66
CA MET A 16 -21.55 -5.22 12.27
C MET A 16 -20.01 -5.22 12.43
N SER A 17 -19.36 -4.10 12.07
CA SER A 17 -17.92 -3.91 12.21
C SER A 17 -17.45 -3.98 13.66
N ASP A 18 -18.17 -3.34 14.56
CA ASP A 18 -17.83 -3.28 15.98
C ASP A 18 -17.97 -4.66 16.63
N ILE A 19 -19.02 -5.39 16.27
CA ILE A 19 -19.23 -6.78 16.71
C ILE A 19 -18.13 -7.69 16.14
N LEU A 20 -17.79 -7.54 14.85
CA LEU A 20 -16.73 -8.33 14.23
C LEU A 20 -15.37 -8.12 14.92
N CYS A 21 -15.06 -6.88 15.35
CA CYS A 21 -13.85 -6.59 16.11
C CYS A 21 -13.76 -7.32 17.46
N GLN A 22 -14.91 -7.68 18.05
CA GLN A 22 -14.97 -8.43 19.31
C GLN A 22 -14.75 -9.93 19.11
N VAL A 23 -14.88 -10.44 17.88
CA VAL A 23 -14.62 -11.84 17.54
C VAL A 23 -13.13 -12.15 17.71
N LYS A 24 -12.79 -12.77 18.85
CA LYS A 24 -11.46 -13.32 19.13
C LYS A 24 -11.47 -14.84 18.96
N GLY A 25 -10.34 -15.42 18.55
CA GLY A 25 -10.16 -16.86 18.46
C GLY A 25 -9.95 -17.47 19.85
N THR A 26 -10.85 -18.34 20.29
CA THR A 26 -10.61 -19.25 21.41
C THR A 26 -9.91 -20.50 20.86
N ALA A 27 -8.71 -20.80 21.36
CA ALA A 27 -7.83 -21.84 20.83
C ALA A 27 -8.24 -23.29 21.16
N ASN A 28 -9.53 -23.59 21.40
CA ASN A 28 -9.95 -24.90 21.88
C ASN A 28 -10.99 -25.56 20.95
N SER A 29 -10.59 -26.70 20.38
CA SER A 29 -11.40 -27.78 19.78
C SER A 29 -12.06 -27.51 18.41
N ALA A 30 -11.56 -28.18 17.38
CA ALA A 30 -11.93 -28.02 15.95
C ALA A 30 -13.41 -28.28 15.60
N ALA A 31 -14.14 -29.07 16.39
CA ALA A 31 -15.57 -29.32 16.16
C ALA A 31 -16.48 -28.17 16.68
N ASN A 32 -16.09 -27.52 17.78
CA ASN A 32 -16.80 -26.35 18.33
C ASN A 32 -16.47 -25.05 17.58
N ALA A 33 -15.38 -25.04 16.80
CA ALA A 33 -14.97 -23.88 16.01
C ALA A 33 -15.98 -23.50 14.91
N ARG A 34 -16.63 -24.47 14.23
CA ARG A 34 -17.63 -24.15 13.19
C ARG A 34 -18.93 -23.61 13.77
N ASN A 35 -19.42 -24.19 14.86
CA ASN A 35 -20.65 -23.73 15.53
C ASN A 35 -20.46 -22.34 16.13
N THR A 36 -19.27 -22.04 16.66
CA THR A 36 -18.95 -20.69 17.14
C THR A 36 -18.82 -19.67 16.00
N VAL A 37 -18.24 -20.03 14.85
CA VAL A 37 -18.20 -19.15 13.67
C VAL A 37 -19.61 -18.86 13.13
N ALA A 38 -20.50 -19.86 13.09
CA ALA A 38 -21.89 -19.66 12.69
C ALA A 38 -22.63 -18.71 13.64
N GLN A 39 -22.51 -18.92 14.94
CA GLN A 39 -23.09 -18.03 15.95
C GLN A 39 -22.52 -16.61 15.88
N ASP A 40 -21.20 -16.49 15.68
CA ASP A 40 -20.54 -15.20 15.51
C ASP A 40 -21.04 -14.49 14.24
N ALA A 41 -21.26 -15.22 13.14
CA ALA A 41 -21.84 -14.68 11.92
C ALA A 41 -23.26 -14.18 12.11
N ASP A 42 -24.12 -14.94 12.81
CA ASP A 42 -25.48 -14.52 13.13
C ASP A 42 -25.50 -13.26 14.01
N ASN A 43 -24.61 -13.19 15.01
CA ASN A 43 -24.47 -12.01 15.86
C ASN A 43 -23.97 -10.79 15.08
N VAL A 44 -22.97 -10.97 14.21
CA VAL A 44 -22.44 -9.90 13.35
C VAL A 44 -23.52 -9.41 12.39
N LEU A 45 -24.36 -10.29 11.85
CA LEU A 45 -25.40 -9.93 10.89
C LEU A 45 -26.65 -9.28 11.50
N ARG A 46 -26.94 -9.53 12.76
CA ARG A 46 -28.19 -9.11 13.41
C ARG A 46 -28.60 -7.65 13.13
N PRO A 47 -27.72 -6.63 13.26
CA PRO A 47 -28.10 -5.24 12.98
C PRO A 47 -28.60 -4.98 11.56
N LEU A 48 -28.01 -5.69 10.58
CA LEU A 48 -28.42 -5.58 9.18
C LEU A 48 -29.68 -6.40 8.91
N MET A 49 -29.78 -7.60 9.48
CA MET A 49 -30.94 -8.48 9.29
C MET A 49 -32.21 -7.88 9.88
N ASP A 50 -32.16 -7.32 11.10
CA ASP A 50 -33.31 -6.65 11.71
C ASP A 50 -33.83 -5.49 10.84
N PHE A 51 -32.91 -4.74 10.21
CA PHE A 51 -33.25 -3.69 9.26
C PHE A 51 -33.86 -4.25 7.97
N LEU A 52 -33.29 -5.33 7.42
CA LEU A 52 -33.81 -5.95 6.21
C LEU A 52 -35.16 -6.65 6.46
N ASP A 53 -35.36 -7.34 7.57
CA ASP A 53 -36.63 -8.00 7.96
C ASP A 53 -37.79 -7.00 8.01
N GLY A 54 -37.61 -5.87 8.68
CA GLY A 54 -38.65 -4.85 8.79
C GLY A 54 -39.02 -4.22 7.44
N ASN A 55 -38.04 -4.01 6.55
CA ASN A 55 -38.25 -3.29 5.29
C ASN A 55 -38.59 -4.20 4.11
N LEU A 56 -37.91 -5.35 3.94
CA LEU A 56 -38.14 -6.26 2.83
C LEU A 56 -39.52 -6.91 2.92
N THR A 57 -39.99 -7.25 4.12
CA THR A 57 -41.34 -7.75 4.33
C THR A 57 -42.39 -6.72 3.92
N LEU A 58 -42.18 -5.44 4.29
CA LEU A 58 -43.06 -4.34 3.88
C LEU A 58 -43.02 -4.12 2.35
N PHE A 59 -41.85 -4.17 1.72
CA PHE A 59 -41.76 -4.04 0.27
C PHE A 59 -42.40 -5.20 -0.47
N ALA A 60 -42.31 -6.42 0.07
CA ALA A 60 -42.94 -7.59 -0.53
C ALA A 60 -44.48 -7.51 -0.50
N THR A 61 -45.06 -6.85 0.50
CA THR A 61 -46.52 -6.67 0.61
C THR A 61 -47.05 -5.48 -0.19
N VAL A 62 -46.29 -4.38 -0.27
CA VAL A 62 -46.75 -3.12 -0.85
C VAL A 62 -46.31 -2.94 -2.32
N CYS A 63 -45.16 -3.48 -2.72
CA CYS A 63 -44.61 -3.23 -4.05
C CYS A 63 -45.06 -4.29 -5.08
N GLU A 64 -45.31 -3.84 -6.32
CA GLU A 64 -45.46 -4.73 -7.46
C GLU A 64 -44.16 -5.53 -7.70
N LYS A 65 -44.28 -6.76 -8.20
CA LYS A 65 -43.16 -7.70 -8.40
C LYS A 65 -41.99 -7.11 -9.22
N THR A 66 -42.27 -6.26 -10.19
CA THR A 66 -41.26 -5.59 -11.03
C THR A 66 -40.53 -4.49 -10.25
N VAL A 67 -41.26 -3.70 -9.46
CA VAL A 67 -40.74 -2.64 -8.59
C VAL A 67 -39.91 -3.23 -7.45
N LEU A 68 -40.43 -4.26 -6.77
CA LEU A 68 -39.73 -4.99 -5.71
C LEU A 68 -38.35 -5.46 -6.17
N LYS A 69 -38.27 -6.06 -7.38
CA LYS A 69 -37.00 -6.51 -7.94
C LYS A 69 -36.00 -5.39 -8.20
N ARG A 70 -36.47 -4.19 -8.60
CA ARG A 70 -35.58 -3.02 -8.78
C ARG A 70 -35.08 -2.52 -7.44
N VAL A 71 -35.95 -2.40 -6.44
CA VAL A 71 -35.59 -1.99 -5.08
C VAL A 71 -34.59 -2.96 -4.46
N LEU A 72 -34.82 -4.27 -4.57
CA LEU A 72 -33.89 -5.30 -4.07
C LEU A 72 -32.52 -5.23 -4.73
N LYS A 73 -32.45 -4.91 -6.03
CA LYS A 73 -31.15 -4.74 -6.73
C LYS A 73 -30.37 -3.54 -6.22
N GLU A 74 -31.02 -2.41 -5.99
CA GLU A 74 -30.36 -1.23 -5.42
C GLU A 74 -29.95 -1.45 -3.97
N LEU A 75 -30.81 -2.07 -3.15
CA LEU A 75 -30.47 -2.41 -1.77
C LEU A 75 -29.30 -3.40 -1.70
N TRP A 76 -29.30 -4.43 -2.55
CA TRP A 76 -28.19 -5.37 -2.64
C TRP A 76 -26.87 -4.67 -2.96
N ARG A 77 -26.88 -3.78 -3.96
CA ARG A 77 -25.71 -2.97 -4.33
C ARG A 77 -25.23 -2.11 -3.17
N GLY A 78 -26.16 -1.41 -2.49
CA GLY A 78 -25.86 -0.58 -1.33
C GLY A 78 -25.22 -1.39 -0.19
N VAL A 79 -25.80 -2.55 0.15
CA VAL A 79 -25.26 -3.44 1.20
C VAL A 79 -23.87 -3.96 0.83
N MET A 80 -23.68 -4.48 -0.39
CA MET A 80 -22.37 -5.01 -0.82
C MET A 80 -21.30 -3.92 -0.80
N LYS A 81 -21.61 -2.74 -1.35
CA LYS A 81 -20.67 -1.60 -1.39
C LYS A 81 -20.33 -1.07 0.00
N THR A 82 -21.31 -0.99 0.90
CA THR A 82 -21.05 -0.57 2.28
C THR A 82 -20.26 -1.62 3.06
N MET A 83 -20.52 -2.91 2.86
CA MET A 83 -19.71 -3.98 3.46
C MET A 83 -18.28 -3.99 2.92
N GLU A 84 -18.09 -3.75 1.63
CA GLU A 84 -16.77 -3.58 1.01
C GLU A 84 -16.05 -2.39 1.64
N ASN A 85 -16.72 -1.25 1.75
CA ASN A 85 -16.18 -0.10 2.46
C ASN A 85 -15.86 -0.43 3.92
N LEU A 86 -16.65 -1.23 4.64
CA LEU A 86 -16.27 -1.64 6.00
C LEU A 86 -14.93 -2.37 6.05
N ILE A 87 -14.68 -3.27 5.10
CA ILE A 87 -13.44 -4.06 5.04
C ILE A 87 -12.29 -3.19 4.50
N LEU A 88 -12.56 -2.24 3.59
CA LEU A 88 -11.54 -1.39 2.95
C LEU A 88 -11.25 -0.06 3.68
N VAL A 89 -12.20 0.47 4.45
CA VAL A 89 -12.22 1.82 5.09
C VAL A 89 -11.89 1.77 6.58
N LYS A 90 -11.80 0.60 7.23
CA LYS A 90 -11.46 0.52 8.68
C LYS A 90 -10.05 1.03 9.06
N LYS A 91 -9.37 1.81 8.21
CA LYS A 91 -8.28 2.72 8.59
C LYS A 91 -8.29 4.05 7.82
N GLU A 92 -9.28 4.90 8.01
CA GLU A 92 -9.14 6.36 7.77
C GLU A 92 -8.18 7.05 8.76
N GLY A 93 -7.07 6.38 9.12
CA GLY A 93 -5.95 6.95 9.87
C GLY A 93 -4.63 6.92 9.10
N ILE A 94 -4.64 6.37 7.89
CA ILE A 94 -3.49 6.40 6.98
C ILE A 94 -3.96 7.15 5.73
N SER A 95 -3.93 8.48 5.81
CA SER A 95 -3.64 9.24 4.61
C SER A 95 -2.25 8.78 4.15
N ILE A 96 -2.24 7.82 3.23
CA ILE A 96 -1.04 7.35 2.49
C ILE A 96 -0.37 8.53 1.76
N TYR A 97 -1.07 9.67 1.64
CA TYR A 97 -0.59 10.91 1.04
C TYR A 97 -0.43 12.06 2.05
N GLY A 98 -0.38 11.80 3.36
CA GLY A 98 -0.44 12.86 4.36
C GLY A 98 0.08 12.46 5.73
N ARG A 99 1.38 12.17 5.82
CA ARG A 99 2.09 12.05 7.11
C ARG A 99 3.34 12.94 7.23
N ALA A 100 3.35 14.08 6.55
CA ALA A 100 4.31 15.16 6.81
C ALA A 100 3.81 16.16 7.88
N ALA A 101 2.51 16.22 8.18
CA ALA A 101 1.94 17.21 9.09
C ALA A 101 1.59 16.63 10.47
N ARG A 102 2.58 16.52 11.37
CA ARG A 102 2.45 16.77 12.83
C ARG A 102 3.74 16.39 13.59
N TYR A 103 4.80 17.16 13.35
CA TYR A 103 5.67 17.62 14.45
C TYR A 103 5.63 19.15 14.45
N ARG A 104 4.45 19.70 14.76
CA ARG A 104 4.35 21.10 15.17
C ARG A 104 4.89 21.15 16.59
N ALA A 105 6.21 21.19 16.72
CA ALA A 105 6.84 21.72 17.91
C ALA A 105 6.16 23.07 18.17
N ARG A 106 5.44 23.17 19.28
CA ARG A 106 4.98 24.45 19.80
C ARG A 106 6.25 25.27 20.02
N SER A 107 6.58 26.13 19.06
CA SER A 107 7.41 27.32 19.27
C SER A 107 6.67 28.20 20.25
N ARG A 108 6.74 27.86 21.54
CA ARG A 108 6.51 28.82 22.61
C ARG A 108 7.64 29.83 22.52
N LYS A 109 7.25 31.10 22.35
CA LYS A 109 8.09 32.28 22.44
C LYS A 109 9.15 32.08 23.53
N LYS A 110 10.43 32.27 23.17
CA LYS A 110 11.53 32.38 24.15
C LYS A 110 11.18 33.50 25.14
N PRO A 111 11.06 33.25 26.44
CA PRO A 111 11.22 34.30 27.43
C PRO A 111 12.71 34.57 27.56
N GLN A 112 13.08 35.84 27.37
CA GLN A 112 14.44 36.33 27.56
C GLN A 112 14.72 36.37 29.07
N PHE A 113 15.33 35.32 29.63
CA PHE A 113 15.88 35.36 30.98
C PHE A 113 17.39 35.54 30.90
N LYS A 114 17.85 36.74 31.31
CA LYS A 114 19.25 37.02 31.60
C LYS A 114 19.64 36.18 32.83
N ILE A 115 20.62 35.30 32.68
CA ILE A 115 21.22 34.59 33.81
C ILE A 115 22.32 35.49 34.34
N HIS A 116 22.12 35.96 35.57
CA HIS A 116 23.17 36.48 36.44
C HIS A 116 23.64 35.29 37.27
N ASP A 117 24.95 35.01 37.31
CA ASP A 117 25.54 34.09 38.27
C ASP A 117 25.21 34.53 39.70
N PRO A 118 24.89 33.59 40.61
CA PRO A 118 25.94 33.09 41.49
C PRO A 118 25.85 31.61 41.92
N LYS A 119 27.03 31.03 42.13
CA LYS A 119 27.45 30.01 43.10
C LYS A 119 26.38 29.38 44.02
N GLY A 120 26.39 28.05 44.10
CA GLY A 120 26.06 27.33 45.34
C GLY A 120 25.14 26.11 45.18
N ALA A 121 25.74 24.92 45.35
CA ALA A 121 25.16 23.68 45.85
C ALA A 121 23.62 23.46 45.80
N SER A 122 23.18 22.52 44.96
CA SER A 122 22.13 21.50 45.20
C SER A 122 21.44 21.10 43.87
N GLY A 123 22.19 20.46 42.97
CA GLY A 123 21.69 20.07 41.64
C GLY A 123 21.12 18.65 41.55
N THR A 124 21.36 17.80 42.54
CA THR A 124 21.12 16.34 42.39
C THR A 124 19.75 15.90 42.89
N GLN A 125 19.06 16.67 43.74
CA GLN A 125 17.75 16.27 44.28
C GLN A 125 16.54 16.63 43.41
N LEU A 126 16.64 17.66 42.56
CA LEU A 126 15.55 18.03 41.66
C LEU A 126 15.45 17.12 40.42
N ILE A 127 16.57 16.53 39.98
CA ILE A 127 16.59 15.58 38.86
C ILE A 127 15.98 14.23 39.27
N PHE A 128 16.22 13.78 40.52
CA PHE A 128 15.69 12.51 41.03
C PHE A 128 14.18 12.57 41.29
N SER A 129 13.66 13.73 41.74
CA SER A 129 12.23 13.97 41.92
C SER A 129 11.46 13.99 40.58
N ALA A 130 12.01 14.65 39.56
CA ALA A 130 11.41 14.69 38.21
C ALA A 130 11.41 13.33 37.49
N ALA A 131 12.42 12.49 37.72
CA ALA A 131 12.47 11.13 37.18
C ALA A 131 11.37 10.21 37.76
N LYS A 132 10.96 10.45 39.00
CA LYS A 132 9.90 9.68 39.68
C LYS A 132 8.50 10.02 39.13
N GLU A 133 8.27 11.26 38.72
CA GLU A 133 7.03 11.72 38.07
C GLU A 133 6.88 11.20 36.61
N LEU A 134 7.99 11.05 35.87
CA LEU A 134 7.97 10.45 34.52
C LEU A 134 7.64 8.94 34.54
N GLY A 135 7.97 8.24 35.63
CA GLY A 135 7.62 6.83 35.84
C GLY A 135 6.13 6.59 36.11
N HIS A 136 5.36 7.63 36.46
CA HIS A 136 3.90 7.52 36.60
C HIS A 136 3.15 7.75 35.28
N LEU A 137 3.76 8.45 34.31
CA LEU A 137 3.23 8.64 32.95
C LEU A 137 3.43 7.41 32.05
N SER A 138 4.39 6.51 32.35
CA SER A 138 4.54 5.24 31.62
C SER A 138 3.32 4.33 31.80
N LYS A 139 2.66 4.37 32.98
CA LYS A 139 1.41 3.63 33.25
C LYS A 139 0.19 4.18 32.49
N LEU A 140 0.24 5.43 32.04
CA LEU A 140 -0.77 6.01 31.13
C LEU A 140 -0.45 5.74 29.66
N LYS A 141 0.82 5.47 29.31
CA LYS A 141 1.21 5.03 27.97
C LYS A 141 0.69 3.62 27.66
N ASP A 142 0.61 2.75 28.67
CA ASP A 142 0.04 1.40 28.53
C ASP A 142 -1.50 1.38 28.41
N HIS A 143 -2.17 2.50 28.70
CA HIS A 143 -3.60 2.69 28.42
C HIS A 143 -3.87 3.50 27.15
N MET A 144 -2.84 4.16 26.60
CA MET A 144 -2.81 4.64 25.21
C MET A 144 -2.18 3.57 24.30
N VAL A 145 -2.53 2.30 24.51
CA VAL A 145 -2.47 1.29 23.46
C VAL A 145 -3.38 1.80 22.35
N ARG A 146 -2.77 2.62 21.49
CA ARG A 146 -3.20 2.94 20.14
C ARG A 146 -3.83 1.66 19.62
N GLU A 147 -5.14 1.66 19.40
CA GLU A 147 -5.84 0.52 18.83
C GLU A 147 -5.01 0.05 17.65
N GLU A 148 -4.25 -1.03 17.88
CA GLU A 148 -3.44 -1.65 16.86
C GLU A 148 -4.49 -2.14 15.90
N THR A 149 -4.54 -1.48 14.77
CA THR A 149 -5.51 -1.74 13.73
C THR A 149 -5.12 -3.09 13.14
N ARG A 150 -5.56 -4.16 13.79
CA ARG A 150 -5.22 -5.54 13.47
C ARG A 150 -5.90 -5.90 12.16
N SER A 151 -5.15 -6.52 11.25
CA SER A 151 -5.72 -7.19 10.09
C SER A 151 -6.82 -8.15 10.52
N LEU A 152 -7.86 -8.30 9.70
CA LEU A 152 -8.88 -9.32 9.93
C LEU A 152 -8.21 -10.66 10.22
N THR A 153 -8.58 -11.27 11.34
CA THR A 153 -8.11 -12.60 11.70
C THR A 153 -8.72 -13.63 10.74
N PRO A 154 -8.09 -14.80 10.54
CA PRO A 154 -8.67 -15.87 9.73
C PRO A 154 -10.09 -16.25 10.18
N LYS A 155 -10.36 -16.21 11.50
CA LYS A 155 -11.70 -16.42 12.06
C LYS A 155 -12.69 -15.33 11.61
N GLN A 156 -12.29 -14.05 11.65
CA GLN A 156 -13.14 -12.95 11.20
C GLN A 156 -13.41 -13.01 9.69
N CYS A 157 -12.44 -13.42 8.87
CA CYS A 157 -12.67 -13.65 7.44
C CYS A 157 -13.71 -14.77 7.23
N ALA A 158 -13.58 -15.89 7.94
CA ALA A 158 -14.55 -16.99 7.86
C ALA A 158 -15.96 -16.57 8.31
N VAL A 159 -16.06 -15.76 9.37
CA VAL A 159 -17.33 -15.17 9.84
C VAL A 159 -17.95 -14.29 8.77
N LEU A 160 -17.16 -13.42 8.12
CA LEU A 160 -17.64 -12.57 7.03
C LEU A 160 -18.06 -13.38 5.80
N ASP A 161 -17.30 -14.39 5.40
CA ASP A 161 -17.64 -15.25 4.26
C ASP A 161 -18.99 -15.96 4.49
N LEU A 162 -19.21 -16.51 5.69
CA LEU A 162 -20.49 -17.11 6.06
C LEU A 162 -21.60 -16.07 6.10
N ALA A 163 -21.33 -14.88 6.65
CA ALA A 163 -22.30 -13.80 6.71
C ALA A 163 -22.76 -13.35 5.30
N LEU A 164 -21.85 -13.30 4.32
CA LEU A 164 -22.19 -13.00 2.93
C LEU A 164 -23.11 -14.06 2.31
N ASP A 165 -22.93 -15.33 2.65
CA ASP A 165 -23.81 -16.39 2.18
C ASP A 165 -25.20 -16.30 2.80
N THR A 166 -25.32 -15.91 4.07
CA THR A 166 -26.63 -15.65 4.72
C THR A 166 -27.34 -14.44 4.10
N ILE A 167 -26.65 -13.31 3.87
CA ILE A 167 -27.24 -12.14 3.19
C ILE A 167 -27.73 -12.54 1.80
N LYS A 168 -26.95 -13.31 1.05
CA LYS A 168 -27.34 -13.84 -0.27
C LYS A 168 -28.62 -14.68 -0.20
N GLN A 169 -28.73 -15.57 0.78
CA GLN A 169 -29.96 -16.36 1.00
C GLN A 169 -31.15 -15.47 1.32
N TYR A 170 -30.94 -14.42 2.10
CA TYR A 170 -31.97 -13.48 2.51
C TYR A 170 -32.52 -12.68 1.32
N PHE A 171 -31.66 -12.13 0.47
CA PHE A 171 -32.09 -11.46 -0.78
C PHE A 171 -32.68 -12.42 -1.82
N HIS A 172 -32.39 -13.72 -1.73
CA HIS A 172 -33.01 -14.74 -2.57
C HIS A 172 -34.45 -15.06 -2.10
N ALA A 173 -34.69 -15.05 -0.78
CA ALA A 173 -36.00 -15.28 -0.16
C ALA A 173 -36.75 -16.50 -0.73
N GLY A 174 -36.06 -17.63 -0.88
CA GLY A 174 -36.65 -18.88 -1.40
C GLY A 174 -37.19 -18.80 -2.84
N GLY A 175 -36.76 -17.80 -3.63
CA GLY A 175 -37.22 -17.57 -5.00
C GLY A 175 -38.17 -16.38 -5.17
N ASN A 176 -38.64 -15.79 -4.06
CA ASN A 176 -39.49 -14.60 -4.09
C ASN A 176 -38.72 -13.28 -4.29
N GLY A 177 -37.41 -13.29 -4.00
CA GLY A 177 -36.53 -12.14 -4.17
C GLY A 177 -35.75 -12.14 -5.48
N LEU A 178 -34.43 -11.99 -5.38
CA LEU A 178 -33.51 -11.99 -6.50
C LEU A 178 -33.13 -13.42 -6.94
N LYS A 179 -32.85 -13.60 -8.24
CA LYS A 179 -32.36 -14.88 -8.77
C LYS A 179 -30.97 -15.18 -8.21
N LYS A 180 -30.70 -16.42 -7.77
CA LYS A 180 -29.36 -16.85 -7.31
C LYS A 180 -28.26 -16.53 -8.34
N THR A 181 -28.54 -16.78 -9.62
CA THR A 181 -27.61 -16.49 -10.72
C THR A 181 -27.26 -15.01 -10.87
N PHE A 182 -28.17 -14.11 -10.48
CA PHE A 182 -27.89 -12.67 -10.47
C PHE A 182 -26.98 -12.30 -9.29
N LEU A 183 -27.26 -12.85 -8.10
CA LEU A 183 -26.48 -12.58 -6.89
C LEU A 183 -25.04 -13.11 -7.02
N GLU A 184 -24.87 -14.33 -7.53
CA GLU A 184 -23.55 -14.97 -7.72
C GLU A 184 -22.69 -14.27 -8.78
N LYS A 185 -23.32 -13.72 -9.82
CA LYS A 185 -22.63 -12.96 -10.89
C LYS A 185 -22.54 -11.46 -10.59
N SER A 186 -22.95 -11.03 -9.40
CA SER A 186 -22.94 -9.62 -9.04
C SER A 186 -21.50 -9.11 -8.97
N PRO A 187 -21.14 -8.04 -9.71
CA PRO A 187 -19.78 -7.48 -9.66
C PRO A 187 -19.43 -7.00 -8.24
N ASP A 188 -20.40 -6.42 -7.52
CA ASP A 188 -20.19 -5.95 -6.14
C ASP A 188 -19.83 -7.09 -5.16
N LEU A 189 -20.48 -8.26 -5.29
CA LEU A 189 -20.15 -9.43 -4.47
C LEU A 189 -18.80 -10.04 -4.85
N GLN A 190 -18.48 -10.06 -6.15
CA GLN A 190 -17.20 -10.55 -6.64
C GLN A 190 -16.05 -9.67 -6.15
N SER A 191 -16.21 -8.35 -6.20
CA SER A 191 -15.24 -7.39 -5.65
C SER A 191 -15.01 -7.62 -4.16
N LEU A 192 -16.10 -7.77 -3.39
CA LEU A 192 -16.04 -8.02 -1.95
C LEU A 192 -15.34 -9.34 -1.59
N ARG A 193 -15.66 -10.43 -2.30
CA ARG A 193 -15.02 -11.75 -2.11
C ARG A 193 -13.55 -11.70 -2.52
N TYR A 194 -13.22 -10.98 -3.59
CA TYR A 194 -11.82 -10.77 -3.99
C TYR A 194 -11.05 -9.99 -2.92
N ALA A 195 -11.60 -8.90 -2.40
CA ALA A 195 -11.00 -8.13 -1.30
C ALA A 195 -10.76 -9.02 -0.06
N LEU A 196 -11.76 -9.80 0.37
CA LEU A 196 -11.63 -10.77 1.46
C LEU A 196 -10.53 -11.81 1.21
N SER A 197 -10.42 -12.31 -0.03
CA SER A 197 -9.41 -13.29 -0.40
C SER A 197 -7.97 -12.74 -0.26
N LEU A 198 -7.77 -11.44 -0.47
CA LEU A 198 -6.46 -10.80 -0.28
C LEU A 198 -6.07 -10.72 1.20
N TYR A 199 -7.03 -10.50 2.11
CA TYR A 199 -6.74 -10.41 3.55
C TYR A 199 -6.18 -11.72 4.15
N THR A 200 -6.46 -12.85 3.53
CA THR A 200 -5.99 -14.18 3.98
C THR A 200 -4.67 -14.62 3.33
N GLN A 201 -4.16 -13.89 2.33
CA GLN A 201 -2.92 -14.25 1.62
C GLN A 201 -1.66 -14.01 2.45
N THR A 202 -0.56 -14.68 2.13
CA THR A 202 0.76 -14.40 2.70
C THR A 202 1.33 -13.08 2.15
N THR A 203 2.42 -12.58 2.75
CA THR A 203 3.03 -11.30 2.31
C THR A 203 3.61 -11.43 0.91
N ASP A 204 4.27 -12.55 0.63
CA ASP A 204 4.84 -12.84 -0.69
C ASP A 204 3.76 -12.92 -1.77
N THR A 205 2.64 -13.62 -1.52
CA THR A 205 1.53 -13.70 -2.49
C THR A 205 0.93 -12.32 -2.76
N LEU A 206 0.80 -11.47 -1.74
CA LEU A 206 0.32 -10.09 -1.90
C LEU A 206 1.29 -9.23 -2.71
N ILE A 207 2.60 -9.33 -2.45
CA ILE A 207 3.61 -8.60 -3.21
C ILE A 207 3.62 -9.07 -4.68
N LYS A 208 3.56 -10.38 -4.92
CA LYS A 208 3.45 -10.94 -6.27
C LYS A 208 2.21 -10.43 -7.01
N THR A 209 1.05 -10.47 -6.34
CA THR A 209 -0.21 -9.94 -6.90
C THR A 209 -0.10 -8.45 -7.22
N PHE A 210 0.54 -7.67 -6.35
CA PHE A 210 0.81 -6.25 -6.59
C PHE A 210 1.60 -6.06 -7.88
N VAL A 211 2.77 -6.68 -8.00
CA VAL A 211 3.65 -6.51 -9.19
C VAL A 211 2.91 -6.90 -10.47
N GLN A 212 2.15 -8.00 -10.42
CA GLN A 212 1.39 -8.47 -11.57
C GLN A 212 0.27 -7.50 -11.99
N SER A 213 -0.45 -6.89 -11.02
CA SER A 213 -1.56 -5.98 -11.32
C SER A 213 -1.10 -4.63 -11.87
N GLN A 214 0.06 -4.11 -11.44
CA GLN A 214 0.55 -2.77 -11.77
C GLN A 214 1.04 -2.62 -13.23
N THR A 215 0.19 -2.82 -14.23
CA THR A 215 0.57 -2.74 -15.65
C THR A 215 0.84 -1.32 -16.17
N ALA A 216 0.37 -0.29 -15.46
CA ALA A 216 0.48 1.11 -15.90
C ALA A 216 1.74 1.84 -15.40
N GLN A 217 2.45 1.32 -14.40
CA GLN A 217 3.56 2.01 -13.71
C GLN A 217 4.84 2.14 -14.55
N GLY A 218 4.98 1.34 -15.61
CA GLY A 218 6.27 1.08 -16.26
C GLY A 218 6.30 1.34 -17.77
N LYS A 219 5.51 2.26 -18.31
CA LYS A 219 5.69 2.68 -19.73
C LYS A 219 6.94 3.57 -19.86
N THR A 220 8.11 2.92 -19.87
CA THR A 220 9.37 3.54 -20.26
C THR A 220 9.34 3.85 -21.75
N LEU A 221 9.47 5.13 -22.08
CA LEU A 221 9.68 5.57 -23.45
C LEU A 221 11.08 5.08 -23.88
N LEU A 222 11.11 4.23 -24.90
CA LEU A 222 12.29 3.78 -25.65
C LEU A 222 13.19 2.76 -24.92
N CYS A 223 12.80 1.48 -25.01
CA CYS A 223 13.74 0.36 -24.96
C CYS A 223 14.40 0.28 -26.36
N TRP A 224 15.67 0.64 -26.50
CA TRP A 224 16.36 0.58 -27.79
C TRP A 224 17.10 -0.75 -27.95
N GLN A 225 16.98 -1.34 -29.14
CA GLN A 225 17.57 -2.60 -29.56
C GLN A 225 18.61 -2.27 -30.64
N GLY A 226 19.92 -2.29 -30.33
CA GLY A 226 20.95 -2.11 -31.38
C GLY A 226 22.33 -1.64 -30.91
N SER A 227 23.35 -2.01 -31.68
CA SER A 227 24.78 -1.74 -31.48
C SER A 227 25.11 -0.24 -31.36
N VAL A 228 26.04 0.06 -30.44
CA VAL A 228 26.33 1.37 -29.82
C VAL A 228 27.00 2.45 -30.70
N GLU A 229 27.05 2.32 -32.03
CA GLU A 229 27.83 3.27 -32.86
C GLU A 229 27.00 4.26 -33.71
N LEU A 230 25.71 3.99 -33.97
CA LEU A 230 24.86 4.89 -34.78
C LEU A 230 23.95 5.82 -33.95
N LEU A 231 23.97 5.69 -32.62
CA LEU A 231 23.03 6.37 -31.70
C LEU A 231 23.35 7.86 -31.46
N ALA A 232 24.59 8.29 -31.69
CA ALA A 232 25.01 9.66 -31.35
C ALA A 232 24.39 10.74 -32.25
N LEU A 233 23.97 10.39 -33.47
CA LEU A 233 23.44 11.36 -34.44
C LEU A 233 21.90 11.47 -34.42
N LEU A 234 21.17 10.42 -34.04
CA LEU A 234 19.70 10.44 -34.08
C LEU A 234 19.05 11.06 -32.82
N ILE A 235 19.75 11.05 -31.68
CA ILE A 235 19.25 11.59 -30.41
C ILE A 235 19.18 13.14 -30.42
N ILE A 236 19.92 13.80 -31.31
CA ILE A 236 20.01 15.27 -31.33
C ILE A 236 18.80 15.94 -32.02
N SER A 237 17.93 15.19 -32.72
CA SER A 237 16.98 15.81 -33.67
C SER A 237 15.51 15.42 -33.58
N LEU A 238 15.07 14.58 -32.63
CA LEU A 238 13.63 14.39 -32.39
C LEU A 238 13.19 15.07 -31.09
N PRO A 239 12.31 16.09 -31.16
CA PRO A 239 11.67 16.59 -29.95
C PRO A 239 10.87 15.44 -29.32
N CYS A 240 11.09 15.23 -28.01
CA CYS A 240 10.32 14.31 -27.18
C CYS A 240 8.83 14.71 -27.18
N THR A 241 8.08 14.35 -28.21
CA THR A 241 6.63 14.48 -28.28
C THR A 241 6.01 13.10 -28.45
N ALA A 242 6.25 12.23 -27.48
CA ALA A 242 5.42 11.06 -27.21
C ALA A 242 5.24 11.04 -25.69
N SER A 243 3.99 11.12 -25.23
CA SER A 243 3.62 11.29 -23.83
C SER A 243 4.36 10.30 -22.91
N SER A 244 5.23 10.82 -22.03
CA SER A 244 5.73 10.05 -20.90
C SER A 244 4.54 9.64 -20.07
N GLY A 245 4.45 8.37 -19.66
CA GLY A 245 3.42 7.92 -18.70
C GLY A 245 3.56 8.58 -17.31
N VAL A 246 4.49 9.53 -17.17
CA VAL A 246 4.78 10.34 -16.00
C VAL A 246 4.43 11.78 -16.35
N ASP A 247 3.42 12.34 -15.69
CA ASP A 247 3.11 13.77 -15.74
C ASP A 247 4.21 14.56 -15.01
N ASP A 248 4.75 15.60 -15.68
CA ASP A 248 5.82 16.48 -15.17
C ASP A 248 7.08 15.73 -14.64
N PRO A 249 7.89 15.14 -15.54
CA PRO A 249 9.10 14.43 -15.13
C PRO A 249 10.10 15.38 -14.47
N VAL A 250 10.72 14.90 -13.40
CA VAL A 250 11.68 15.64 -12.56
C VAL A 250 13.14 15.28 -12.85
N GLY A 251 13.37 14.72 -14.02
CA GLY A 251 14.64 14.24 -14.54
C GLY A 251 14.50 12.84 -15.13
N GLU A 252 15.62 12.27 -15.55
CA GLU A 252 15.67 10.93 -16.14
C GLU A 252 16.92 10.18 -15.66
N VAL A 253 16.84 8.85 -15.60
CA VAL A 253 17.96 7.98 -15.22
C VAL A 253 18.21 6.95 -16.32
N SER A 254 19.46 6.83 -16.75
CA SER A 254 19.91 5.83 -17.72
C SER A 254 20.33 4.56 -17.00
N ILE A 255 19.68 3.46 -17.36
CA ILE A 255 19.89 2.15 -16.75
C ILE A 255 20.03 1.11 -17.84
N GLN A 256 20.98 0.21 -17.64
CA GLN A 256 21.11 -1.03 -18.39
C GLN A 256 20.83 -2.21 -17.45
N ILE A 257 20.00 -3.13 -17.90
CA ILE A 257 19.62 -4.33 -17.17
C ILE A 257 19.90 -5.54 -18.05
N ASP A 258 20.64 -6.50 -17.52
CA ASP A 258 20.93 -7.77 -18.17
C ASP A 258 20.42 -8.89 -17.25
N LEU A 259 19.57 -9.76 -17.80
CA LEU A 259 18.94 -10.87 -17.09
C LEU A 259 19.49 -12.18 -17.62
N TYR A 260 20.09 -12.96 -16.72
CA TYR A 260 20.66 -14.26 -17.02
C TYR A 260 20.02 -15.33 -16.15
N THR A 261 19.43 -16.35 -16.77
CA THR A 261 18.88 -17.51 -16.07
C THR A 261 19.89 -18.65 -16.12
N HIS A 262 20.31 -19.15 -14.97
CA HIS A 262 21.26 -20.25 -14.92
C HIS A 262 20.57 -21.57 -15.34
N PRO A 263 21.01 -22.23 -16.43
CA PRO A 263 20.27 -23.35 -17.03
C PRO A 263 20.21 -24.61 -16.16
N GLY A 264 21.09 -24.75 -15.16
CA GLY A 264 21.11 -25.91 -14.27
C GLY A 264 20.36 -25.72 -12.95
N THR A 265 20.37 -24.50 -12.39
CA THR A 265 19.80 -24.23 -11.04
C THR A 265 18.45 -23.54 -11.11
N GLY A 266 18.12 -22.91 -12.24
CA GLY A 266 16.92 -22.09 -12.39
C GLY A 266 17.02 -20.73 -11.70
N GLU A 267 18.17 -20.37 -11.12
CA GLU A 267 18.36 -19.06 -10.49
C GLU A 267 18.49 -17.96 -11.54
N HIS A 268 17.87 -16.80 -11.27
CA HIS A 268 17.94 -15.65 -12.15
C HIS A 268 18.90 -14.60 -11.59
N LYS A 269 19.97 -14.31 -12.34
CA LYS A 269 20.90 -13.23 -12.06
C LYS A 269 20.48 -11.99 -12.84
N VAL A 270 20.13 -10.93 -12.11
CA VAL A 270 19.79 -9.62 -12.69
C VAL A 270 20.95 -8.67 -12.44
N THR A 271 21.59 -8.21 -13.51
CA THR A 271 22.67 -7.23 -13.47
C THR A 271 22.12 -5.87 -13.85
N VAL A 272 22.24 -4.89 -12.95
CA VAL A 272 21.74 -3.53 -13.14
C VAL A 272 22.91 -2.57 -13.13
N LYS A 273 23.13 -1.87 -14.24
CA LYS A 273 24.12 -0.82 -14.38
C LYS A 273 23.45 0.54 -14.43
N VAL A 274 23.74 1.38 -13.44
CA VAL A 274 23.34 2.79 -13.43
C VAL A 274 24.40 3.59 -14.17
N VAL A 275 24.04 4.07 -15.35
CA VAL A 275 24.97 4.79 -16.23
C VAL A 275 25.07 6.25 -15.79
N ALA A 276 23.95 6.96 -15.80
CA ALA A 276 23.88 8.37 -15.47
C ALA A 276 22.46 8.79 -15.08
N ALA A 277 22.30 9.99 -14.54
CA ALA A 277 21.03 10.70 -14.50
C ALA A 277 21.19 12.06 -15.19
N ASN A 278 20.11 12.58 -15.76
CA ASN A 278 20.08 13.86 -16.47
C ASN A 278 18.87 14.71 -16.03
N ASP A 279 19.00 16.02 -16.28
CA ASP A 279 17.95 17.04 -16.09
C ASP A 279 17.23 16.94 -14.73
N LEU A 280 18.00 16.70 -13.66
CA LEU A 280 17.43 16.52 -12.33
C LEU A 280 16.84 17.82 -11.79
N LYS A 281 15.51 17.97 -11.80
CA LYS A 281 14.84 19.19 -11.35
C LYS A 281 14.78 19.26 -9.83
N TRP A 282 15.85 19.75 -9.20
CA TRP A 282 15.96 19.87 -7.74
C TRP A 282 16.54 21.22 -7.30
N GLN A 283 15.95 21.79 -6.26
CA GLN A 283 16.43 23.01 -5.60
C GLN A 283 16.66 22.70 -4.12
N THR A 284 17.83 23.10 -3.61
CA THR A 284 18.19 22.89 -2.21
C THR A 284 18.98 24.09 -1.71
N SER A 285 18.78 24.46 -0.44
CA SER A 285 19.54 25.52 0.23
C SER A 285 20.97 25.11 0.59
N GLY A 286 21.26 23.80 0.61
CA GLY A 286 22.59 23.23 0.85
C GLY A 286 23.26 22.69 -0.41
N MET A 287 24.36 21.97 -0.24
CA MET A 287 25.05 21.29 -1.33
C MET A 287 24.17 20.14 -1.87
N PHE A 288 23.80 20.19 -3.15
CA PHE A 288 23.10 19.11 -3.81
C PHE A 288 24.03 17.91 -3.99
N ARG A 289 23.64 16.71 -3.53
CA ARG A 289 24.47 15.50 -3.59
C ARG A 289 23.65 14.29 -4.06
N PRO A 290 23.25 14.24 -5.34
CA PRO A 290 22.44 13.14 -5.82
C PRO A 290 23.20 11.82 -5.78
N PHE A 291 22.45 10.78 -5.44
CA PHE A 291 22.80 9.37 -5.62
C PHE A 291 21.56 8.60 -6.08
N VAL A 292 21.78 7.43 -6.67
CA VAL A 292 20.70 6.54 -7.12
C VAL A 292 20.61 5.35 -6.18
N GLU A 293 19.41 5.11 -5.67
CA GLU A 293 19.03 3.93 -4.93
C GLU A 293 18.27 2.98 -5.85
N ILE A 294 18.71 1.72 -5.91
CA ILE A 294 18.08 0.67 -6.69
C ILE A 294 17.58 -0.39 -5.73
N THR A 295 16.30 -0.71 -5.83
CA THR A 295 15.65 -1.70 -4.98
C THR A 295 14.91 -2.73 -5.83
N MET A 296 15.24 -4.00 -5.63
CA MET A 296 14.51 -5.13 -6.19
C MET A 296 13.28 -5.41 -5.34
N ILE A 297 12.12 -5.51 -5.97
CA ILE A 297 10.83 -5.71 -5.30
C ILE A 297 10.20 -6.97 -5.87
N GLY A 298 9.76 -7.86 -4.98
CA GLY A 298 9.06 -9.09 -5.33
C GLY A 298 8.99 -10.04 -4.14
N PRO A 299 8.44 -11.25 -4.33
CA PRO A 299 8.30 -12.25 -3.27
C PRO A 299 9.66 -12.81 -2.82
N HIS A 300 9.70 -13.40 -1.63
CA HIS A 300 10.84 -14.16 -1.08
C HIS A 300 12.11 -13.32 -0.85
N GLN A 301 11.92 -12.10 -0.34
CA GLN A 301 12.99 -11.10 -0.13
C GLN A 301 13.37 -10.89 1.35
N SER A 302 13.07 -11.82 2.25
CA SER A 302 13.36 -11.69 3.69
C SER A 302 14.86 -11.64 4.00
N ASP A 303 15.65 -12.52 3.38
CA ASP A 303 17.06 -12.76 3.74
C ASP A 303 18.04 -12.32 2.65
N LYS A 304 17.54 -11.65 1.60
CA LYS A 304 18.33 -11.25 0.43
C LYS A 304 18.58 -9.76 0.42
N LYS A 305 19.80 -9.37 0.03
CA LYS A 305 20.13 -7.96 -0.21
C LYS A 305 19.37 -7.46 -1.43
N ARG A 306 18.32 -6.68 -1.19
CA ARG A 306 17.45 -6.13 -2.23
C ARG A 306 17.71 -4.68 -2.58
N LYS A 307 18.59 -3.99 -1.86
CA LYS A 307 18.84 -2.55 -2.03
C LYS A 307 20.32 -2.26 -2.21
N PHE A 308 20.62 -1.42 -3.19
CA PHE A 308 21.95 -0.88 -3.47
C PHE A 308 21.87 0.61 -3.71
N THR A 309 22.96 1.32 -3.45
CA THR A 309 23.08 2.76 -3.68
C THR A 309 24.38 3.05 -4.41
N THR A 310 24.35 4.00 -5.34
CA THR A 310 25.55 4.53 -5.98
C THR A 310 26.30 5.46 -5.05
N LYS A 311 27.53 5.81 -5.42
CA LYS A 311 28.24 6.93 -4.78
C LYS A 311 27.53 8.24 -5.08
N SER A 312 27.45 9.12 -4.09
CA SER A 312 26.90 10.46 -4.29
C SER A 312 27.85 11.35 -5.09
N LYS A 313 27.29 12.25 -5.90
CA LYS A 313 28.04 13.23 -6.70
C LYS A 313 27.71 14.63 -6.21
N SER A 314 28.71 15.44 -5.91
CA SER A 314 28.47 16.78 -5.38
C SER A 314 28.15 17.78 -6.47
N ASN A 315 27.12 18.60 -6.23
CA ASN A 315 26.66 19.72 -7.03
C ASN A 315 26.44 19.41 -8.51
N ASN A 316 25.79 18.28 -8.82
CA ASN A 316 25.69 17.79 -10.19
C ASN A 316 24.25 17.44 -10.58
N TRP A 317 23.66 18.15 -11.54
CA TRP A 317 22.31 17.93 -12.07
C TRP A 317 22.25 16.90 -13.22
N ALA A 318 23.42 16.46 -13.72
CA ALA A 318 23.58 15.40 -14.70
C ALA A 318 24.69 14.40 -14.29
N PRO A 319 24.57 13.72 -13.13
CA PRO A 319 25.62 12.89 -12.59
C PRO A 319 25.84 11.61 -13.41
N LYS A 320 27.11 11.28 -13.68
CA LYS A 320 27.53 9.99 -14.26
C LYS A 320 28.04 9.06 -13.17
N TYR A 321 27.45 7.87 -13.08
CA TYR A 321 27.76 6.88 -12.05
C TYR A 321 28.61 5.73 -12.61
N ASN A 322 28.15 5.08 -13.67
CA ASN A 322 28.77 3.88 -14.25
C ASN A 322 29.01 2.76 -13.22
N GLU A 323 28.07 2.58 -12.30
CA GLU A 323 28.14 1.57 -11.25
C GLU A 323 27.23 0.38 -11.60
N THR A 324 27.71 -0.84 -11.34
CA THR A 324 26.99 -2.08 -11.65
C THR A 324 26.70 -2.85 -10.38
N PHE A 325 25.46 -3.34 -10.26
CA PHE A 325 24.94 -4.08 -9.13
C PHE A 325 24.37 -5.41 -9.61
N HIS A 326 24.40 -6.43 -8.76
CA HIS A 326 23.90 -7.75 -9.08
C HIS A 326 22.87 -8.20 -8.04
N PHE A 327 21.72 -8.66 -8.52
CA PHE A 327 20.69 -9.32 -7.74
C PHE A 327 20.61 -10.79 -8.14
N ILE A 328 20.44 -11.66 -7.14
CA ILE A 328 20.24 -13.10 -7.35
C ILE A 328 18.82 -13.42 -6.87
N LEU A 329 17.94 -13.71 -7.82
CA LEU A 329 16.57 -14.14 -7.55
C LEU A 329 16.56 -15.67 -7.41
N GLY A 330 15.63 -16.18 -6.59
CA GLY A 330 15.47 -17.62 -6.39
C GLY A 330 14.88 -18.30 -7.64
N ASN A 331 14.67 -19.61 -7.55
CA ASN A 331 14.01 -20.40 -8.59
C ASN A 331 12.52 -20.69 -8.29
N GLU A 332 11.98 -20.17 -7.18
CA GLU A 332 10.58 -20.38 -6.77
C GLU A 332 9.60 -19.61 -7.67
N ASP A 333 9.95 -18.37 -8.01
CA ASP A 333 9.17 -17.49 -8.87
C ASP A 333 10.02 -16.99 -10.03
N GLY A 334 9.38 -16.86 -11.19
CA GLY A 334 10.00 -16.28 -12.38
C GLY A 334 10.28 -14.78 -12.24
N PRO A 335 11.07 -14.20 -13.14
CA PRO A 335 11.35 -12.77 -13.15
C PRO A 335 10.09 -11.92 -13.34
N ASP A 336 9.00 -12.47 -13.87
CA ASP A 336 7.73 -11.79 -14.06
C ASP A 336 7.05 -11.36 -12.74
N ALA A 337 7.41 -11.98 -11.62
CA ALA A 337 6.94 -11.62 -10.27
C ALA A 337 7.73 -10.46 -9.63
N TYR A 338 8.75 -9.95 -10.33
CA TYR A 338 9.67 -8.94 -9.79
C TYR A 338 9.65 -7.64 -10.58
N GLU A 339 9.91 -6.54 -9.88
CA GLU A 339 10.10 -5.21 -10.45
C GLU A 339 11.28 -4.50 -9.81
N LEU A 340 11.93 -3.65 -10.59
CA LEU A 340 13.03 -2.81 -10.18
C LEU A 340 12.51 -1.39 -9.92
N GLN A 341 12.68 -0.90 -8.69
CA GLN A 341 12.42 0.48 -8.35
C GLN A 341 13.73 1.26 -8.27
N VAL A 342 13.77 2.39 -8.96
CA VAL A 342 14.93 3.26 -9.03
C VAL A 342 14.53 4.61 -8.48
N CYS A 343 15.22 5.04 -7.43
CA CYS A 343 14.92 6.27 -6.71
C CYS A 343 16.16 7.16 -6.68
N VAL A 344 16.06 8.36 -7.25
CA VAL A 344 17.12 9.36 -7.11
C VAL A 344 16.86 10.15 -5.84
N LYS A 345 17.89 10.27 -5.00
CA LYS A 345 17.81 10.94 -3.69
C LYS A 345 18.94 11.95 -3.53
N ASP A 346 18.71 12.99 -2.75
CA ASP A 346 19.70 13.99 -2.35
C ASP A 346 20.20 13.70 -0.94
N TYR A 347 21.49 13.37 -0.85
CA TYR A 347 22.12 12.97 0.40
C TYR A 347 22.13 14.11 1.41
N CYS A 348 21.63 13.83 2.62
CA CYS A 348 21.63 14.79 3.72
C CYS A 348 22.46 14.28 4.91
N PHE A 349 23.50 15.02 5.30
CA PHE A 349 24.38 14.61 6.41
C PHE A 349 23.67 14.50 7.77
N ALA A 350 22.67 15.35 8.02
CA ALA A 350 22.03 15.50 9.34
C ALA A 350 20.52 15.18 9.33
N ARG A 351 19.97 14.74 8.20
CA ARG A 351 18.54 14.46 8.00
C ARG A 351 18.37 13.19 7.18
N GLU A 352 17.14 12.73 7.05
CA GLU A 352 16.81 11.70 6.07
C GLU A 352 17.08 12.21 4.64
N ASP A 353 17.56 11.30 3.79
CA ASP A 353 17.79 11.60 2.37
C ASP A 353 16.48 11.96 1.68
N ARG A 354 16.51 12.99 0.84
CA ARG A 354 15.30 13.52 0.20
C ARG A 354 15.08 12.87 -1.15
N VAL A 355 13.87 12.38 -1.40
CA VAL A 355 13.48 11.79 -2.69
C VAL A 355 13.33 12.89 -3.74
N LEU A 356 14.08 12.78 -4.83
CA LEU A 356 13.94 13.64 -6.01
C LEU A 356 12.85 13.11 -6.93
N GLY A 357 12.96 11.83 -7.29
CA GLY A 357 12.04 11.18 -8.20
C GLY A 357 12.26 9.68 -8.27
N ILE A 358 11.22 8.98 -8.74
CA ILE A 358 11.11 7.53 -8.71
C ILE A 358 10.73 7.04 -10.11
N ALA A 359 11.37 5.95 -10.55
CA ALA A 359 10.98 5.17 -11.71
C ALA A 359 10.82 3.70 -11.31
N VAL A 360 9.90 3.00 -11.98
CA VAL A 360 9.67 1.56 -11.77
C VAL A 360 9.74 0.87 -13.12
N MET A 361 10.41 -0.27 -13.16
CA MET A 361 10.52 -1.10 -14.36
C MET A 361 10.22 -2.55 -13.99
N GLN A 362 9.39 -3.22 -14.79
CA GLN A 362 9.03 -4.60 -14.52
C GLN A 362 9.99 -5.55 -15.24
N LEU A 363 10.41 -6.59 -14.53
CA LEU A 363 11.33 -7.56 -15.12
C LEU A 363 10.63 -8.45 -16.16
N ARG A 364 9.28 -8.57 -16.13
CA ARG A 364 8.52 -9.28 -17.18
C ARG A 364 8.80 -8.75 -18.59
N ASP A 365 8.94 -7.44 -18.73
CA ASP A 365 9.19 -6.80 -20.05
C ASP A 365 10.62 -7.02 -20.56
N ILE A 366 11.51 -7.48 -19.68
CA ILE A 366 12.93 -7.78 -19.96
C ILE A 366 13.15 -9.28 -20.08
N ALA A 367 12.36 -10.11 -19.39
CA ALA A 367 12.51 -11.56 -19.36
C ALA A 367 12.53 -12.17 -20.77
N ASP A 368 11.66 -11.69 -21.67
CA ASP A 368 11.59 -12.15 -23.06
C ASP A 368 12.80 -11.70 -23.91
N LYS A 369 13.45 -10.59 -23.53
CA LYS A 369 14.52 -9.94 -24.30
C LYS A 369 15.92 -10.29 -23.79
N GLY A 370 16.04 -10.70 -22.54
CA GLY A 370 17.31 -10.97 -21.85
C GLY A 370 18.11 -9.72 -21.46
N SER A 371 17.95 -8.58 -22.14
CA SER A 371 18.59 -7.31 -21.77
C SER A 371 17.78 -6.09 -22.20
N CYS A 372 18.00 -4.95 -21.53
CA CYS A 372 17.37 -3.68 -21.82
C CYS A 372 18.30 -2.52 -21.43
N ALA A 373 18.45 -1.53 -22.31
CA ALA A 373 19.04 -0.23 -21.98
C ALA A 373 18.04 0.87 -22.31
N CYS A 374 17.77 1.75 -21.35
CA CYS A 374 16.76 2.80 -21.53
C CYS A 374 17.01 4.01 -20.62
N TRP A 375 16.35 5.11 -20.98
CA TRP A 375 16.19 6.29 -20.13
C TRP A 375 14.83 6.23 -19.45
N CYS A 376 14.84 6.14 -18.12
CA CYS A 376 13.64 6.08 -17.32
C CYS A 376 13.29 7.49 -16.82
N PRO A 377 12.16 8.08 -17.23
CA PRO A 377 11.71 9.35 -16.68
C PRO A 377 11.36 9.18 -15.20
N LEU A 378 11.81 10.12 -14.37
CA LEU A 378 11.57 10.12 -12.92
C LEU A 378 10.27 10.86 -12.62
N GLY A 379 9.35 10.18 -11.94
CA GLY A 379 8.11 10.78 -11.43
C GLY A 379 8.26 11.27 -9.99
N ARG A 380 7.41 12.23 -9.59
CA ARG A 380 7.35 12.71 -8.20
C ARG A 380 6.81 11.66 -7.22
N ARG A 381 6.00 10.71 -7.71
CA ARG A 381 5.39 9.61 -6.94
C ARG A 381 5.07 8.44 -7.86
N ILE A 382 4.95 7.24 -7.29
CA ILE A 382 4.42 6.07 -7.98
C ILE A 382 2.88 6.15 -7.97
N HIS A 383 2.25 5.97 -9.13
CA HIS A 383 0.79 5.83 -9.24
C HIS A 383 0.40 4.36 -9.17
N MET A 384 -0.61 4.00 -8.38
CA MET A 384 -1.03 2.60 -8.18
C MET A 384 -2.51 2.44 -8.51
N ASP A 385 -2.87 1.27 -9.03
CA ASP A 385 -4.27 0.88 -9.20
C ASP A 385 -4.97 0.59 -7.84
N GLU A 386 -6.28 0.39 -7.88
CA GLU A 386 -7.09 0.11 -6.69
C GLU A 386 -6.65 -1.17 -5.96
N THR A 387 -6.19 -2.18 -6.70
CA THR A 387 -5.67 -3.44 -6.16
C THR A 387 -4.39 -3.19 -5.36
N GLY A 388 -3.46 -2.41 -5.91
CA GLY A 388 -2.20 -2.05 -5.28
C GLY A 388 -2.40 -1.22 -4.01
N LEU A 389 -3.36 -0.28 -4.05
CA LEU A 389 -3.76 0.49 -2.86
C LEU A 389 -4.34 -0.44 -1.78
N THR A 390 -5.18 -1.41 -2.16
CA THR A 390 -5.75 -2.40 -1.23
C THR A 390 -4.67 -3.27 -0.61
N ILE A 391 -3.73 -3.78 -1.42
CA ILE A 391 -2.59 -4.58 -0.96
C ILE A 391 -1.72 -3.79 0.02
N LEU A 392 -1.37 -2.54 -0.30
CA LEU A 392 -0.62 -1.69 0.63
C LEU A 392 -1.34 -1.47 1.94
N ARG A 393 -2.67 -1.29 1.91
CA ARG A 393 -3.46 -1.20 3.14
C ARG A 393 -3.38 -2.48 3.95
N ILE A 394 -3.47 -3.65 3.34
CA ILE A 394 -3.35 -4.96 4.04
C ILE A 394 -1.94 -5.14 4.63
N LEU A 395 -0.89 -4.86 3.86
CA LEU A 395 0.49 -5.01 4.31
C LEU A 395 0.83 -4.01 5.42
N SER A 396 0.27 -2.80 5.40
CA SER A 396 0.48 -1.78 6.45
C SER A 396 -0.01 -2.21 7.84
N GLN A 397 -0.86 -3.24 7.90
CA GLN A 397 -1.39 -3.81 9.14
C GLN A 397 -0.50 -4.90 9.72
N ARG A 398 0.45 -5.43 8.94
CA ARG A 398 1.37 -6.50 9.35
C ARG A 398 2.58 -5.89 10.08
N THR A 399 2.34 -5.33 11.25
CA THR A 399 3.37 -4.65 12.05
C THR A 399 4.44 -5.57 12.63
N ASN A 400 4.31 -6.89 12.48
CA ASN A 400 5.32 -7.87 12.89
C ASN A 400 6.12 -8.43 11.69
N ASP A 401 5.77 -8.02 10.48
CA ASP A 401 6.41 -8.48 9.25
C ASP A 401 7.29 -7.36 8.68
N GLU A 402 8.60 -7.54 8.77
CA GLU A 402 9.59 -6.54 8.29
C GLU A 402 9.57 -6.39 6.76
N VAL A 403 9.27 -7.46 6.02
CA VAL A 403 9.13 -7.41 4.55
C VAL A 403 7.94 -6.53 4.18
N ALA A 404 6.80 -6.74 4.85
CA ALA A 404 5.60 -5.92 4.64
C ALA A 404 5.84 -4.44 5.01
N LYS A 405 6.50 -4.16 6.14
CA LYS A 405 6.82 -2.78 6.56
C LYS A 405 7.70 -2.06 5.55
N GLU A 406 8.76 -2.71 5.10
CA GLU A 406 9.68 -2.09 4.14
C GLU A 406 9.00 -1.89 2.78
N PHE A 407 8.24 -2.87 2.30
CA PHE A 407 7.46 -2.73 1.07
C PHE A 407 6.50 -1.53 1.14
N VAL A 408 5.75 -1.40 2.24
CA VAL A 408 4.83 -0.28 2.46
C VAL A 408 5.58 1.05 2.52
N LYS A 409 6.73 1.10 3.22
CA LYS A 409 7.57 2.30 3.28
C LYS A 409 8.03 2.69 1.88
N LEU A 410 8.57 1.75 1.12
CA LEU A 410 9.16 1.95 -0.21
C LEU A 410 8.13 2.42 -1.24
N LYS A 411 6.92 1.87 -1.22
CA LYS A 411 5.84 2.28 -2.13
C LYS A 411 5.13 3.56 -1.70
N SER A 412 5.24 3.95 -0.43
CA SER A 412 4.72 5.23 0.08
C SER A 412 5.73 6.37 -0.07
N GLU A 413 6.96 6.11 -0.54
CA GLU A 413 7.94 7.17 -0.83
C GLU A 413 7.41 8.11 -1.92
N SER A 414 7.59 9.41 -1.70
CA SER A 414 7.25 10.45 -2.67
C SER A 414 8.14 11.67 -2.47
N ARG A 415 8.29 12.46 -3.53
CA ARG A 415 8.94 13.77 -3.48
C ARG A 415 8.14 14.72 -2.58
N SER A 416 8.79 15.37 -1.63
CA SER A 416 8.17 16.36 -0.75
C SER A 416 7.69 17.59 -1.56
N THR A 417 6.47 18.06 -1.29
CA THR A 417 5.86 19.23 -1.96
C THR A 417 6.39 20.57 -1.47
N GLU A 418 7.14 20.61 -0.36
CA GLU A 418 7.56 21.85 0.28
C GLU A 418 8.70 22.59 -0.45
N GLU A 419 9.30 22.00 -1.49
CA GLU A 419 10.46 22.58 -2.18
C GLU A 419 10.44 22.25 -3.69
N GLY A 420 9.79 23.10 -4.50
CA GLY A 420 9.89 23.12 -5.97
C GLY A 420 8.62 22.77 -6.75
#